data_AF-A0A0S8C0S6-F1
#
_entry.id   AF-A0A0S8C0S6-F1
#
_cell.length_a   1.000
_cell.length_b   1.000
_cell.length_c   1.000
_cell.angle_alpha   90.00
_cell.angle_beta   90.00
_cell.angle_gamma   90.00
#
_symmetry.space_group_name_H-M   'P 1'
#
loop_
_entity.id
_entity.type
_entity.pdbx_description
1 polymer ?
#
loop_
_entity_poly.entity_id
_entity_poly.type
_entity_poly.pdbx_seq_one_letter_code
_entity_poly.pdbx_strand_id
1 'polypeptide(L)'
;GVASLEKTIKYSKERVQFGTTLSEKQGYTHKLLVPNAVQLEAARAYIEETARRLDSGEEDLQVEGSIAKYFATEAGDAMANDGIQAFGGYGYIREYEVEKIKRDLKITTIFEGTSEIQRNIISTFRLRESVRSKGRHYLDKAEALDKLPEDCGARLVSDCLRILNEAVLNARKVKLTKSQHVMFLLADMMAWCEVGEAFSQKAATYKGKERRPDYIRAAARLFAREVAEKVYLNGLKIACGCDKDMAELRERLNSLDLAQAMKANLSDMDLVARELVK
;
A
#
# COMPACT_ATOMS: atom_id res chain seq x y z
N GLY A 1 5.78 -0.67 13.30
CA GLY A 1 4.57 0.05 12.85
C GLY A 1 3.51 0.05 13.92
N VAL A 2 2.75 -1.04 14.08
CA VAL A 2 1.54 -1.12 14.92
C VAL A 2 1.73 -0.60 16.35
N ALA A 3 2.78 -1.03 17.07
CA ALA A 3 3.06 -0.53 18.42
C ALA A 3 3.27 1.00 18.49
N SER A 4 3.89 1.59 17.46
CA SER A 4 4.02 3.06 17.38
C SER A 4 2.67 3.72 17.12
N LEU A 5 1.86 3.15 16.23
CA LEU A 5 0.52 3.67 15.93
C LEU A 5 -0.35 3.67 17.20
N GLU A 6 -0.33 2.59 17.98
CA GLU A 6 -1.10 2.46 19.23
C GLU A 6 -0.67 3.50 20.26
N LYS A 7 0.64 3.70 20.45
CA LYS A 7 1.17 4.76 21.31
C LYS A 7 0.73 6.15 20.84
N THR A 8 0.79 6.41 19.54
CA THR A 8 0.36 7.69 18.95
C THR A 8 -1.15 7.93 19.10
N ILE A 9 -1.99 6.92 18.87
CA ILE A 9 -3.43 7.01 19.10
C ILE A 9 -3.70 7.34 20.56
N LYS A 10 -3.09 6.64 21.51
CA LYS A 10 -3.25 6.92 22.94
C LYS A 10 -2.85 8.36 23.28
N TYR A 11 -1.66 8.78 22.86
CA TYR A 11 -1.16 10.13 23.10
C TYR A 11 -2.07 11.20 22.50
N SER A 12 -2.67 10.94 21.34
CA SER A 12 -3.55 11.89 20.68
C SER A 12 -4.81 12.24 21.50
N LYS A 13 -5.28 11.28 22.32
CA LYS A 13 -6.44 11.46 23.21
C LYS A 13 -6.10 12.20 24.50
N GLU A 14 -4.82 12.21 24.90
CA GLU A 14 -4.36 12.79 26.16
C GLU A 14 -3.81 14.21 25.97
N ARG A 15 -3.10 14.46 24.85
CA ARG A 15 -2.43 15.74 24.61
C ARG A 15 -3.42 16.81 24.16
N VAL A 16 -3.53 17.87 24.96
CA VAL A 16 -4.32 19.07 24.62
C VAL A 16 -3.41 20.16 24.04
N GLN A 17 -3.80 20.69 22.89
CA GLN A 17 -3.22 21.87 22.25
C GLN A 17 -4.33 22.67 21.58
N PHE A 18 -4.21 24.01 21.58
CA PHE A 18 -5.21 24.88 20.96
C PHE A 18 -6.67 24.57 21.40
N GLY A 19 -6.85 24.32 22.71
CA GLY A 19 -8.16 24.14 23.34
C GLY A 19 -8.75 22.72 23.34
N THR A 20 -8.29 21.81 22.47
CA THR A 20 -8.83 20.43 22.40
C THR A 20 -7.76 19.36 22.36
N THR A 21 -8.15 18.08 22.44
CA THR A 21 -7.24 16.93 22.25
C THR A 21 -6.68 16.91 20.82
N LEU A 22 -5.54 16.26 20.60
CA LEU A 22 -4.99 16.10 19.24
C LEU A 22 -5.86 15.18 18.38
N SER A 23 -6.57 14.23 18.98
CA SER A 23 -7.50 13.34 18.27
C SER A 23 -8.68 14.06 17.61
N GLU A 24 -9.02 15.27 18.06
CA GLU A 24 -10.06 16.11 17.43
C GLU A 24 -9.54 16.95 16.26
N LYS A 25 -8.22 16.96 16.00
CA LYS A 25 -7.61 17.79 14.96
C LYS A 25 -7.37 16.97 13.71
N GLN A 26 -8.09 17.27 12.64
CA GLN A 26 -7.89 16.61 11.35
C GLN A 26 -6.43 16.72 10.86
N GLY A 27 -5.78 17.88 11.05
CA GLY A 27 -4.36 18.03 10.70
C GLY A 27 -3.42 17.04 11.40
N TYR A 28 -3.82 16.48 12.55
CA TYR A 28 -3.11 15.41 13.22
C TYR A 28 -3.58 14.03 12.73
N THR A 29 -4.89 13.76 12.81
CA THR A 29 -5.44 12.44 12.50
C THR A 29 -5.28 12.08 11.03
N HIS A 30 -5.64 12.98 10.11
CA HIS A 30 -5.61 12.74 8.67
C HIS A 30 -4.18 12.73 8.11
N LYS A 31 -3.22 13.37 8.81
CA LYS A 31 -1.84 13.40 8.38
C LYS A 31 -1.01 12.25 8.94
N LEU A 32 -1.19 11.90 10.21
CA LEU A 32 -0.28 11.01 10.96
C LEU A 32 -0.91 9.67 11.33
N LEU A 33 -2.23 9.61 11.56
CA LEU A 33 -2.90 8.38 11.98
C LEU A 33 -3.49 7.61 10.80
N VAL A 34 -4.36 8.25 10.03
CA VAL A 34 -5.18 7.59 9.00
C VAL A 34 -4.32 6.91 7.92
N PRO A 35 -3.38 7.59 7.24
CA PRO A 35 -2.60 6.95 6.17
C PRO A 35 -1.78 5.77 6.69
N ASN A 36 -1.12 5.93 7.84
CA ASN A 36 -0.31 4.87 8.43
C ASN A 36 -1.15 3.69 8.92
N ALA A 37 -2.32 3.94 9.51
CA ALA A 37 -3.23 2.87 9.92
C ALA A 37 -3.74 2.06 8.72
N VAL A 38 -4.08 2.76 7.63
CA VAL A 38 -4.52 2.15 6.37
C VAL A 38 -3.43 1.28 5.77
N GLN A 39 -2.19 1.79 5.65
CA GLN A 39 -1.07 1.01 5.11
C GLN A 39 -0.69 -0.19 5.98
N LEU A 40 -0.71 -0.04 7.31
CA LEU A 40 -0.44 -1.15 8.22
C LEU A 40 -1.53 -2.23 8.16
N GLU A 41 -2.80 -1.85 7.97
CA GLU A 41 -3.89 -2.81 7.78
C GLU A 41 -3.79 -3.52 6.43
N ALA A 42 -3.39 -2.81 5.37
CA ALA A 42 -3.11 -3.38 4.06
C ALA A 42 -1.93 -4.39 4.11
N ALA A 43 -0.85 -4.02 4.80
CA ALA A 43 0.29 -4.91 5.05
C ALA A 43 -0.15 -6.17 5.80
N ARG A 44 -0.98 -6.01 6.84
CA ARG A 44 -1.56 -7.14 7.60
C ARG A 44 -2.40 -8.03 6.70
N ALA A 45 -3.27 -7.46 5.85
CA ALA A 45 -4.11 -8.23 4.93
C ALA A 45 -3.27 -9.14 4.02
N TYR A 46 -2.20 -8.58 3.42
CA TYR A 46 -1.31 -9.32 2.53
C TYR A 46 -0.49 -10.41 3.26
N ILE A 47 0.06 -10.10 4.44
CA ILE A 47 0.77 -11.08 5.28
C ILE A 47 -0.14 -12.23 5.68
N GLU A 48 -1.34 -11.94 6.20
CA GLU A 48 -2.29 -12.95 6.65
C GLU A 48 -2.79 -13.82 5.48
N GLU A 49 -2.97 -13.24 4.28
CA GLU A 49 -3.29 -14.01 3.08
C GLU A 49 -2.15 -14.93 2.66
N THR A 50 -0.93 -14.41 2.62
CA THR A 50 0.26 -15.19 2.25
C THR A 50 0.49 -16.34 3.24
N ALA A 51 0.31 -16.08 4.54
CA ALA A 51 0.39 -17.10 5.58
C ALA A 51 -0.68 -18.19 5.40
N ARG A 52 -1.94 -17.81 5.12
CA ARG A 52 -3.01 -18.79 4.84
C ARG A 52 -2.72 -19.66 3.62
N ARG A 53 -2.13 -19.10 2.57
CA ARG A 53 -1.72 -19.83 1.36
C ARG A 53 -0.64 -20.86 1.70
N LEU A 54 0.40 -20.45 2.44
CA LEU A 54 1.44 -21.36 2.96
C LEU A 54 0.85 -22.49 3.82
N ASP A 55 -0.02 -22.15 4.77
CA ASP A 55 -0.66 -23.13 5.66
C ASP A 55 -1.57 -24.11 4.90
N SER A 56 -2.10 -23.70 3.74
CA SER A 56 -2.89 -24.56 2.85
C SER A 56 -2.04 -25.52 2.00
N GLY A 57 -0.71 -25.45 2.11
CA GLY A 57 0.23 -26.26 1.35
C GLY A 57 0.60 -25.68 -0.01
N GLU A 58 0.28 -24.41 -0.29
CA GLU A 58 0.72 -23.76 -1.52
C GLU A 58 2.24 -23.52 -1.46
N GLU A 59 2.94 -24.01 -2.48
CA GLU A 59 4.38 -23.85 -2.65
C GLU A 59 4.71 -22.65 -3.54
N ASP A 60 6.00 -22.31 -3.68
CA ASP A 60 6.50 -21.25 -4.57
C ASP A 60 6.00 -19.81 -4.30
N LEU A 61 5.85 -19.47 -3.02
CA LEU A 61 5.44 -18.14 -2.55
C LEU A 61 6.60 -17.20 -2.20
N GLN A 62 7.77 -17.37 -2.85
CA GLN A 62 8.96 -16.58 -2.51
C GLN A 62 8.77 -15.10 -2.88
N VAL A 63 8.07 -14.80 -3.98
CA VAL A 63 7.81 -13.42 -4.41
C VAL A 63 6.82 -12.73 -3.48
N GLU A 64 5.79 -13.45 -3.03
CA GLU A 64 4.83 -13.01 -2.02
C GLU A 64 5.55 -12.69 -0.71
N GLY A 65 6.48 -13.55 -0.27
CA GLY A 65 7.36 -13.26 0.87
C GLY A 65 8.14 -11.96 0.70
N SER A 66 8.69 -11.72 -0.49
CA SER A 66 9.39 -10.46 -0.82
C SER A 66 8.47 -9.24 -0.79
N ILE A 67 7.25 -9.33 -1.33
CA ILE A 67 6.26 -8.24 -1.30
C ILE A 67 5.85 -7.95 0.14
N ALA A 68 5.55 -8.99 0.93
CA ALA A 68 5.17 -8.87 2.33
C ALA A 68 6.28 -8.19 3.14
N LYS A 69 7.53 -8.65 3.00
CA LYS A 69 8.69 -8.07 3.69
C LYS A 69 8.89 -6.61 3.27
N TYR A 70 8.92 -6.33 1.97
CA TYR A 70 9.14 -4.99 1.45
C TYR A 70 8.07 -4.02 1.95
N PHE A 71 6.81 -4.31 1.69
CA PHE A 71 5.72 -3.40 1.98
C PHE A 71 5.54 -3.19 3.50
N ALA A 72 5.54 -4.26 4.29
CA ALA A 72 5.28 -4.16 5.72
C ALA A 72 6.40 -3.44 6.50
N THR A 73 7.66 -3.65 6.11
CA THR A 73 8.80 -2.99 6.79
C THR A 73 8.87 -1.51 6.44
N GLU A 74 8.63 -1.12 5.19
CA GLU A 74 8.57 0.28 4.79
C GLU A 74 7.37 1.01 5.43
N ALA A 75 6.17 0.42 5.40
CA ALA A 75 5.00 0.98 6.09
C ALA A 75 5.22 1.08 7.62
N GLY A 76 5.90 0.09 8.18
CA GLY A 76 6.30 0.07 9.59
C GLY A 76 7.27 1.19 9.95
N ASP A 77 8.29 1.42 9.11
CA ASP A 77 9.33 2.44 9.28
C ASP A 77 8.77 3.86 9.10
N ALA A 78 7.83 4.04 8.17
CA ALA A 78 7.08 5.28 7.95
C ALA A 78 6.21 5.63 9.16
N MET A 79 5.39 4.70 9.66
CA MET A 79 4.59 4.92 10.87
C MET A 79 5.47 5.26 12.08
N ALA A 80 6.62 4.62 12.23
CA ALA A 80 7.50 4.93 13.37
C ALA A 80 8.10 6.33 13.27
N ASN A 81 8.40 6.80 12.06
CA ASN A 81 8.85 8.16 11.82
C ASN A 81 7.74 9.17 12.13
N ASP A 82 6.54 8.94 11.62
CA ASP A 82 5.36 9.76 11.90
C ASP A 82 4.97 9.69 13.38
N GLY A 83 5.25 8.57 14.05
CA GLY A 83 5.11 8.41 15.49
C GLY A 83 5.96 9.41 16.27
N ILE A 84 7.23 9.59 15.91
CA ILE A 84 8.08 10.66 16.50
C ILE A 84 7.44 12.03 16.25
N GLN A 85 7.08 12.31 15.00
CA GLN A 85 6.47 13.59 14.62
C GLN A 85 5.19 13.89 15.41
N ALA A 86 4.39 12.86 15.66
CA ALA A 86 3.11 12.94 16.34
C ALA A 86 3.22 13.21 17.86
N PHE A 87 4.38 12.93 18.47
CA PHE A 87 4.69 13.33 19.84
C PHE A 87 5.42 14.68 19.90
N GLY A 88 5.77 15.28 18.76
CA GLY A 88 6.56 16.51 18.69
C GLY A 88 7.90 16.34 19.40
N GLY A 89 8.30 17.32 20.22
CA GLY A 89 9.54 17.23 21.00
C GLY A 89 9.62 16.01 21.93
N TYR A 90 8.48 15.55 22.47
CA TYR A 90 8.44 14.34 23.29
C TYR A 90 8.72 13.06 22.52
N GLY A 91 8.52 13.09 21.20
CA GLY A 91 8.84 11.96 20.34
C GLY A 91 10.34 11.75 20.19
N TYR A 92 11.16 12.71 20.60
CA TYR A 92 12.62 12.69 20.49
C TYR A 92 13.33 12.40 21.81
N ILE A 93 12.59 12.17 22.89
CA ILE A 93 13.13 11.81 24.21
C ILE A 93 12.78 10.36 24.56
N ARG A 94 13.57 9.75 25.44
CA ARG A 94 13.53 8.30 25.70
C ARG A 94 12.25 7.87 26.44
N GLU A 95 11.68 8.77 27.23
CA GLU A 95 10.55 8.52 28.13
C GLU A 95 9.27 8.06 27.41
N TYR A 96 9.10 8.41 26.13
CA TYR A 96 7.90 8.06 25.35
C TYR A 96 8.09 6.86 24.41
N GLU A 97 9.32 6.34 24.31
CA GLU A 97 9.72 5.13 23.58
C GLU A 97 9.45 5.09 22.06
N VAL A 98 8.74 6.07 21.48
CA VAL A 98 8.50 6.11 20.02
C VAL A 98 9.80 6.29 19.23
N GLU A 99 10.77 7.02 19.78
CA GLU A 99 12.13 7.10 19.20
C GLU A 99 12.83 5.74 19.17
N LYS A 100 12.64 4.94 20.23
CA LYS A 100 13.21 3.59 20.32
C LYS A 100 12.60 2.70 19.25
N ILE A 101 11.27 2.74 19.09
CA ILE A 101 10.57 1.96 18.06
C ILE A 101 11.10 2.32 16.66
N LYS A 102 11.34 3.61 16.38
CA LYS A 102 11.93 4.03 15.10
C LYS A 102 13.34 3.48 14.88
N ARG A 103 14.21 3.55 15.90
CA ARG A 103 15.56 2.97 15.82
C ARG A 103 15.50 1.46 15.58
N ASP A 104 14.63 0.75 16.30
CA ASP A 104 14.48 -0.70 16.21
C ASP A 104 13.89 -1.14 14.87
N LEU A 105 12.98 -0.36 14.27
CA LEU A 105 12.37 -0.72 12.99
C LEU A 105 13.30 -0.51 11.80
N LYS A 106 14.26 0.42 11.86
CA LYS A 106 15.03 0.76 10.68
C LYS A 106 15.81 -0.43 10.11
N ILE A 107 16.32 -1.30 10.98
CA ILE A 107 17.06 -2.51 10.56
C ILE A 107 16.19 -3.45 9.71
N THR A 108 14.87 -3.43 9.88
CA THR A 108 13.96 -4.33 9.16
C THR A 108 13.91 -4.04 7.65
N THR A 109 14.17 -2.79 7.27
CA THR A 109 14.31 -2.38 5.85
C THR A 109 15.63 -2.84 5.22
N ILE A 110 16.56 -3.37 6.03
CA ILE A 110 17.94 -3.68 5.63
C ILE A 110 18.22 -5.19 5.66
N PHE A 111 17.86 -5.88 6.75
CA PHE A 111 18.11 -7.32 6.88
C PHE A 111 17.17 -8.15 5.98
N GLU A 112 17.44 -9.46 5.88
CA GLU A 112 16.70 -10.39 5.01
C GLU A 112 16.59 -9.89 3.56
N GLY A 113 17.62 -9.20 3.09
CA GLY A 113 17.65 -8.45 1.82
C GLY A 113 17.04 -7.07 1.95
N THR A 114 17.82 -6.02 1.61
CA THR A 114 17.35 -4.62 1.68
C THR A 114 16.10 -4.40 0.83
N SER A 115 15.35 -3.33 1.10
CA SER A 115 14.18 -2.97 0.30
C SER A 115 14.47 -2.89 -1.21
N GLU A 116 15.67 -2.48 -1.60
CA GLU A 116 16.13 -2.45 -3.01
C GLU A 116 16.33 -3.87 -3.57
N ILE A 117 16.86 -4.80 -2.76
CA ILE A 117 16.97 -6.20 -3.15
C ILE A 117 15.57 -6.84 -3.27
N GLN A 118 14.64 -6.51 -2.36
CA GLN A 118 13.26 -6.98 -2.49
C GLN A 118 12.61 -6.46 -3.77
N ARG A 119 12.76 -5.17 -4.10
CA ARG A 119 12.27 -4.61 -5.37
C ARG A 119 12.87 -5.33 -6.58
N ASN A 120 14.16 -5.67 -6.55
CA ASN A 120 14.79 -6.46 -7.62
C ASN A 120 14.16 -7.84 -7.78
N ILE A 121 13.91 -8.55 -6.67
CA ILE A 121 13.25 -9.86 -6.68
C ILE A 121 11.84 -9.71 -7.28
N ILE A 122 11.02 -8.82 -6.70
CA ILE A 122 9.63 -8.60 -7.12
C ILE A 122 9.55 -8.30 -8.61
N SER A 123 10.27 -7.27 -9.08
CA SER A 123 10.22 -6.87 -10.48
C SER A 123 10.73 -7.94 -11.42
N THR A 124 11.81 -8.66 -11.08
CA THR A 124 12.37 -9.69 -11.95
C THR A 124 11.42 -10.87 -12.12
N PHE A 125 10.89 -11.40 -11.02
CA PHE A 125 10.07 -12.61 -11.06
C PHE A 125 8.65 -12.33 -11.59
N ARG A 126 8.00 -11.24 -11.16
CA ARG A 126 6.69 -10.86 -11.70
C ARG A 126 6.73 -10.47 -13.16
N LEU A 127 7.82 -9.84 -13.64
CA LEU A 127 8.01 -9.59 -15.07
C LEU A 127 8.03 -10.92 -15.85
N ARG A 128 8.82 -11.91 -15.39
CA ARG A 128 8.89 -13.23 -16.03
C ARG A 128 7.55 -13.95 -16.03
N GLU A 129 6.84 -13.92 -14.91
CA GLU A 129 5.54 -14.55 -14.76
C GLU A 129 4.47 -13.91 -15.66
N SER A 130 4.38 -12.58 -15.66
CA SER A 130 3.49 -11.82 -16.53
C SER A 130 3.77 -12.12 -18.00
N VAL A 131 5.04 -12.24 -18.38
CA VAL A 131 5.44 -12.57 -19.75
C VAL A 131 5.06 -13.99 -20.14
N ARG A 132 5.36 -14.98 -19.27
CA ARG A 132 5.07 -16.39 -19.52
C ARG A 132 3.57 -16.65 -19.63
N SER A 133 2.79 -15.99 -18.77
CA SER A 133 1.33 -16.04 -18.78
C SER A 133 0.67 -15.18 -19.86
N LYS A 134 1.45 -14.49 -20.72
CA LYS A 134 0.94 -13.54 -21.73
C LYS A 134 0.01 -12.47 -21.12
N GLY A 135 0.37 -11.99 -19.94
CA GLY A 135 -0.34 -10.98 -19.16
C GLY A 135 -1.44 -11.53 -18.25
N ARG A 136 -1.78 -12.82 -18.35
CA ARG A 136 -2.87 -13.40 -17.56
C ARG A 136 -2.63 -13.32 -16.06
N HIS A 137 -1.39 -13.35 -15.58
CA HIS A 137 -1.09 -13.18 -14.16
C HIS A 137 -1.82 -11.97 -13.52
N TYR A 138 -1.76 -10.77 -14.11
CA TYR A 138 -2.47 -9.60 -13.57
C TYR A 138 -3.89 -9.44 -14.10
N LEU A 139 -4.18 -9.91 -15.32
CA LEU A 139 -5.54 -9.84 -15.87
C LEU A 139 -6.52 -10.74 -15.12
N ASP A 140 -6.11 -11.96 -14.75
CA ASP A 140 -6.91 -12.89 -13.95
C ASP A 140 -7.24 -12.29 -12.57
N LYS A 141 -6.24 -11.66 -11.93
CA LYS A 141 -6.42 -10.94 -10.65
C LYS A 141 -7.42 -9.80 -10.78
N ALA A 142 -7.31 -8.99 -11.84
CA ALA A 142 -8.24 -7.89 -12.10
C ALA A 142 -9.67 -8.41 -12.34
N GLU A 143 -9.83 -9.47 -13.13
CA GLU A 143 -11.13 -10.11 -13.38
C GLU A 143 -11.74 -10.72 -12.10
N ALA A 144 -10.91 -11.21 -11.17
CA ALA A 144 -11.38 -11.67 -9.86
C ALA A 144 -11.88 -10.50 -9.00
N LEU A 145 -11.17 -9.36 -8.99
CA LEU A 145 -11.57 -8.16 -8.26
C LEU A 145 -12.86 -7.53 -8.80
N ASP A 146 -13.12 -7.61 -10.10
CA ASP A 146 -14.36 -7.10 -10.70
C ASP A 146 -15.63 -7.79 -10.16
N LYS A 147 -15.50 -8.97 -9.54
CA LYS A 147 -16.62 -9.71 -8.95
C LYS A 147 -16.91 -9.30 -7.50
N LEU A 148 -16.05 -8.47 -6.90
CA LEU A 148 -16.21 -8.03 -5.51
C LEU A 148 -17.17 -6.84 -5.40
N PRO A 149 -17.75 -6.59 -4.20
CA PRO A 149 -18.60 -5.43 -3.96
C PRO A 149 -17.91 -4.09 -4.25
N GLU A 150 -18.65 -3.09 -4.72
CA GLU A 150 -18.08 -1.79 -5.13
C GLU A 150 -17.43 -1.01 -3.97
N ASP A 151 -17.90 -1.21 -2.74
CA ASP A 151 -17.50 -0.45 -1.57
C ASP A 151 -16.20 -0.95 -0.91
N CYS A 152 -15.49 -1.92 -1.50
CA CYS A 152 -14.23 -2.44 -0.97
C CYS A 152 -12.97 -1.94 -1.70
N GLY A 153 -13.10 -1.01 -2.66
CA GLY A 153 -11.97 -0.47 -3.43
C GLY A 153 -11.48 -1.37 -4.57
N ALA A 154 -12.05 -2.57 -4.71
CA ALA A 154 -11.64 -3.58 -5.69
C ALA A 154 -11.65 -3.07 -7.13
N ARG A 155 -12.66 -2.28 -7.54
CA ARG A 155 -12.76 -1.79 -8.91
C ARG A 155 -11.56 -0.93 -9.31
N LEU A 156 -11.13 -0.04 -8.43
CA LEU A 156 -10.00 0.84 -8.69
C LEU A 156 -8.68 0.06 -8.76
N VAL A 157 -8.48 -0.90 -7.85
CA VAL A 157 -7.30 -1.78 -7.87
C VAL A 157 -7.30 -2.66 -9.14
N SER A 158 -8.47 -3.14 -9.56
CA SER A 158 -8.66 -3.89 -10.81
C SER A 158 -8.19 -3.10 -12.03
N ASP A 159 -8.57 -1.81 -12.13
CA ASP A 159 -8.10 -0.94 -13.21
C ASP A 159 -6.58 -0.69 -13.13
N CYS A 160 -6.03 -0.56 -11.91
CA CYS A 160 -4.60 -0.43 -11.66
C CYS A 160 -3.79 -1.68 -12.07
N LEU A 161 -4.30 -2.88 -11.81
CA LEU A 161 -3.69 -4.15 -12.24
C LEU A 161 -3.61 -4.25 -13.77
N ARG A 162 -4.63 -3.76 -14.48
CA ARG A 162 -4.61 -3.71 -15.95
C ARG A 162 -3.58 -2.71 -16.47
N ILE A 163 -3.46 -1.54 -15.86
CA ILE A 163 -2.40 -0.58 -16.20
C ILE A 163 -1.01 -1.16 -15.92
N LEU A 164 -0.83 -1.83 -14.78
CA LEU A 164 0.41 -2.52 -14.43
C LEU A 164 0.77 -3.59 -15.48
N ASN A 165 -0.21 -4.39 -15.93
CA ASN A 165 0.00 -5.36 -17.00
C ASN A 165 0.52 -4.68 -18.28
N GLU A 166 -0.12 -3.60 -18.71
CA GLU A 166 0.33 -2.83 -19.88
C GLU A 166 1.74 -2.26 -19.69
N ALA A 167 2.04 -1.75 -18.50
CA ALA A 167 3.36 -1.19 -18.17
C ALA A 167 4.46 -2.26 -18.26
N VAL A 168 4.19 -3.47 -17.75
CA VAL A 168 5.10 -4.61 -17.81
C VAL A 168 5.37 -5.04 -19.25
N LEU A 169 4.32 -5.21 -20.05
CA LEU A 169 4.44 -5.65 -21.44
C LEU A 169 5.16 -4.60 -22.30
N ASN A 170 4.83 -3.32 -22.13
CA ASN A 170 5.48 -2.21 -22.84
C ASN A 170 6.95 -2.07 -22.43
N ALA A 171 7.26 -2.07 -21.13
CA ALA A 171 8.65 -1.98 -20.66
C ALA A 171 9.54 -3.11 -21.21
N ARG A 172 9.00 -4.32 -21.36
CA ARG A 172 9.69 -5.41 -22.04
C ARG A 172 9.85 -5.17 -23.54
N LYS A 173 8.76 -4.80 -24.24
CA LYS A 173 8.74 -4.54 -25.70
C LYS A 173 9.83 -3.54 -26.10
N VAL A 174 10.01 -2.48 -25.32
CA VAL A 174 11.02 -1.44 -25.58
C VAL A 174 12.36 -1.65 -24.86
N LYS A 175 12.58 -2.83 -24.27
CA LYS A 175 13.85 -3.26 -23.63
C LYS A 175 14.30 -2.40 -22.44
N LEU A 176 13.36 -1.83 -21.68
CA LEU A 176 13.66 -1.07 -20.46
C LEU A 176 13.97 -1.94 -19.23
N THR A 177 13.89 -3.26 -19.37
CA THR A 177 14.18 -4.22 -18.29
C THR A 177 15.63 -4.20 -17.81
N LYS A 178 16.53 -3.52 -18.54
CA LYS A 178 17.92 -3.27 -18.13
C LYS A 178 18.07 -2.07 -17.20
N SER A 179 17.08 -1.18 -17.15
CA SER A 179 17.07 -0.02 -16.27
C SER A 179 16.60 -0.45 -14.88
N GLN A 180 17.52 -0.49 -13.91
CA GLN A 180 17.17 -0.78 -12.52
C GLN A 180 16.12 0.20 -11.98
N HIS A 181 16.19 1.47 -12.37
CA HIS A 181 15.22 2.46 -11.93
C HIS A 181 13.80 2.14 -12.44
N VAL A 182 13.65 1.79 -13.72
CA VAL A 182 12.35 1.37 -14.27
C VAL A 182 11.85 0.10 -13.60
N MET A 183 12.76 -0.86 -13.35
CA MET A 183 12.42 -2.08 -12.63
C MET A 183 11.95 -1.79 -11.19
N PHE A 184 12.52 -0.80 -10.51
CA PHE A 184 12.04 -0.38 -9.18
C PHE A 184 10.68 0.29 -9.23
N LEU A 185 10.44 1.15 -10.22
CA LEU A 185 9.11 1.75 -10.42
C LEU A 185 8.04 0.68 -10.66
N LEU A 186 8.37 -0.34 -11.46
CA LEU A 186 7.50 -1.51 -11.67
C LEU A 186 7.34 -2.32 -10.38
N ALA A 187 8.41 -2.60 -9.63
CA ALA A 187 8.34 -3.32 -8.37
C ALA A 187 7.39 -2.65 -7.37
N ASP A 188 7.44 -1.33 -7.27
CA ASP A 188 6.52 -0.56 -6.42
C ASP A 188 5.08 -0.72 -6.92
N MET A 189 4.82 -0.60 -8.22
CA MET A 189 3.48 -0.81 -8.77
C MET A 189 2.96 -2.22 -8.48
N MET A 190 3.80 -3.25 -8.65
CA MET A 190 3.47 -4.65 -8.39
C MET A 190 3.10 -4.88 -6.93
N ALA A 191 3.98 -4.46 -6.02
CA ALA A 191 3.77 -4.60 -4.58
C ALA A 191 2.48 -3.90 -4.12
N TRP A 192 2.27 -2.64 -4.55
CA TRP A 192 1.08 -1.88 -4.16
C TRP A 192 -0.21 -2.48 -4.73
N CYS A 193 -0.21 -2.93 -6.00
CA CYS A 193 -1.37 -3.59 -6.59
C CYS A 193 -1.72 -4.91 -5.89
N GLU A 194 -0.74 -5.78 -5.62
CA GLU A 194 -0.98 -7.08 -4.97
C GLU A 194 -1.40 -6.92 -3.51
N VAL A 195 -0.82 -5.96 -2.78
CA VAL A 195 -1.29 -5.62 -1.43
C VAL A 195 -2.72 -5.03 -1.49
N GLY A 196 -3.03 -4.24 -2.51
CA GLY A 196 -4.36 -3.66 -2.71
C GLY A 196 -5.41 -4.72 -3.06
N GLU A 197 -5.03 -5.72 -3.82
CA GLU A 197 -5.85 -6.90 -4.13
C GLU A 197 -6.21 -7.64 -2.84
N ALA A 198 -5.21 -8.01 -2.05
CA ALA A 198 -5.40 -8.70 -0.78
C ALA A 198 -6.30 -7.91 0.18
N PHE A 199 -6.08 -6.59 0.28
CA PHE A 199 -6.87 -5.76 1.17
C PHE A 199 -8.33 -5.61 0.72
N SER A 200 -8.55 -5.49 -0.60
CA SER A 200 -9.91 -5.45 -1.18
C SER A 200 -10.66 -6.76 -0.93
N GLN A 201 -9.99 -7.91 -1.10
CA GLN A 201 -10.57 -9.24 -0.81
C GLN A 201 -10.93 -9.40 0.67
N LYS A 202 -10.03 -8.97 1.57
CA LYS A 202 -10.32 -8.93 3.02
C LYS A 202 -11.54 -8.06 3.30
N ALA A 203 -11.58 -6.84 2.77
CA ALA A 203 -12.68 -5.90 3.01
C ALA A 203 -14.04 -6.40 2.48
N ALA A 204 -14.05 -7.11 1.35
CA ALA A 204 -15.26 -7.71 0.79
C ALA A 204 -15.88 -8.77 1.71
N THR A 205 -15.04 -9.55 2.41
CA THR A 205 -15.47 -10.71 3.22
C THR A 205 -15.46 -10.47 4.73
N TYR A 206 -14.96 -9.33 5.19
CA TYR A 206 -14.78 -9.03 6.61
C TYR A 206 -16.11 -8.88 7.37
N LYS A 207 -16.31 -9.71 8.40
CA LYS A 207 -17.56 -9.78 9.18
C LYS A 207 -17.55 -9.02 10.52
N GLY A 208 -16.45 -8.33 10.86
CA GLY A 208 -16.38 -7.48 12.06
C GLY A 208 -15.91 -8.23 13.31
N LYS A 209 -14.59 -8.41 13.47
CA LYS A 209 -13.99 -9.03 14.66
C LYS A 209 -13.39 -7.98 15.61
N GLU A 210 -12.33 -7.32 15.16
CA GLU A 210 -11.60 -6.30 15.95
C GLU A 210 -12.03 -4.88 15.59
N ARG A 211 -12.46 -4.68 14.35
CA ARG A 211 -12.93 -3.40 13.82
C ARG A 211 -14.31 -3.56 13.22
N ARG A 212 -15.01 -2.45 13.02
CA ARG A 212 -16.31 -2.47 12.31
C ARG A 212 -16.08 -2.75 10.81
N PRO A 213 -17.01 -3.43 10.11
CA PRO A 213 -16.86 -3.67 8.68
C PRO A 213 -16.74 -2.41 7.83
N ASP A 214 -17.45 -1.34 8.17
CA ASP A 214 -17.39 -0.05 7.46
C ASP A 214 -16.02 0.63 7.59
N TYR A 215 -15.34 0.47 8.74
CA TYR A 215 -13.95 0.88 8.91
C TYR A 215 -13.02 0.20 7.92
N ILE A 216 -13.08 -1.13 7.83
CA ILE A 216 -12.21 -1.91 6.94
C ILE A 216 -12.48 -1.55 5.47
N ARG A 217 -13.76 -1.35 5.09
CA ARG A 217 -14.13 -0.93 3.74
C ARG A 217 -13.65 0.48 3.39
N ALA A 218 -13.79 1.43 4.32
CA ALA A 218 -13.25 2.79 4.13
C ALA A 218 -11.72 2.78 4.01
N ALA A 219 -11.03 2.01 4.87
CA ALA A 219 -9.59 1.86 4.81
C ALA A 219 -9.13 1.22 3.48
N ALA A 220 -9.82 0.20 2.98
CA ALA A 220 -9.51 -0.42 1.69
C ALA A 220 -9.71 0.55 0.52
N ARG A 221 -10.77 1.38 0.54
CA ARG A 221 -10.96 2.44 -0.47
C ARG A 221 -9.86 3.50 -0.42
N LEU A 222 -9.44 3.94 0.77
CA LEU A 222 -8.31 4.87 0.92
C LEU A 222 -7.02 4.26 0.36
N PHE A 223 -6.74 3.00 0.70
CA PHE A 223 -5.57 2.32 0.18
C PHE A 223 -5.62 2.17 -1.35
N ALA A 224 -6.78 1.82 -1.92
CA ALA A 224 -6.97 1.73 -3.37
C ALA A 224 -6.66 3.07 -4.09
N ARG A 225 -6.97 4.22 -3.46
CA ARG A 225 -6.59 5.54 -3.98
C ARG A 225 -5.07 5.75 -3.98
N GLU A 226 -4.38 5.32 -2.93
CA GLU A 226 -2.91 5.36 -2.88
C GLU A 226 -2.27 4.42 -3.92
N VAL A 227 -2.86 3.25 -4.15
CA VAL A 227 -2.46 2.33 -5.24
C VAL A 227 -2.61 3.02 -6.60
N ALA A 228 -3.75 3.68 -6.84
CA ALA A 228 -3.99 4.42 -8.08
C ALA A 228 -2.99 5.56 -8.28
N GLU A 229 -2.68 6.33 -7.24
CA GLU A 229 -1.64 7.37 -7.29
C GLU A 229 -0.27 6.78 -7.63
N LYS A 230 0.11 5.68 -6.96
CA LYS A 230 1.39 4.99 -7.21
C LYS A 230 1.51 4.53 -8.65
N VAL A 231 0.49 3.83 -9.14
CA VAL A 231 0.42 3.27 -10.49
C VAL A 231 0.42 4.36 -11.54
N TYR A 232 -0.36 5.42 -11.33
CA TYR A 232 -0.43 6.53 -12.27
C TYR A 232 0.90 7.28 -12.38
N LEU A 233 1.47 7.71 -11.24
CA LEU A 233 2.71 8.48 -11.24
C LEU A 233 3.91 7.66 -11.73
N ASN A 234 4.05 6.40 -11.29
CA ASN A 234 5.13 5.54 -11.77
C ASN A 234 4.93 5.16 -13.24
N GLY A 235 3.69 4.91 -13.65
CA GLY A 235 3.34 4.67 -15.06
C GLY A 235 3.75 5.85 -15.95
N LEU A 236 3.47 7.09 -15.54
CA LEU A 236 3.90 8.29 -16.28
C LEU A 236 5.42 8.45 -16.32
N LYS A 237 6.13 8.19 -15.22
CA LYS A 237 7.60 8.21 -15.21
C LYS A 237 8.18 7.21 -16.21
N ILE A 238 7.56 6.04 -16.36
CA ILE A 238 7.97 5.02 -17.34
C ILE A 238 7.59 5.46 -18.76
N ALA A 239 6.32 5.84 -18.98
CA ALA A 239 5.77 6.11 -20.30
C ALA A 239 6.29 7.40 -20.95
N CYS A 240 6.65 8.39 -20.15
CA CYS A 240 7.09 9.71 -20.59
C CYS A 240 8.57 9.98 -20.31
N GLY A 241 9.20 9.26 -19.36
CA GLY A 241 10.57 9.53 -18.94
C GLY A 241 11.66 8.70 -19.65
N CYS A 242 11.29 7.77 -20.53
CA CYS A 242 12.23 6.77 -21.06
C CYS A 242 12.67 6.98 -22.52
N ASP A 243 12.33 8.11 -23.18
CA ASP A 243 12.61 8.37 -24.61
C ASP A 243 12.23 7.20 -25.53
N LYS A 244 11.19 6.45 -25.16
CA LYS A 244 10.60 5.34 -25.93
C LYS A 244 9.15 5.64 -26.23
N ASP A 245 8.67 5.15 -27.36
CA ASP A 245 7.25 5.22 -27.64
C ASP A 245 6.48 4.20 -26.79
N MET A 246 5.56 4.73 -25.97
CA MET A 246 4.67 3.99 -25.08
C MET A 246 3.24 4.54 -25.18
N ALA A 247 2.78 4.81 -26.40
CA ALA A 247 1.44 5.35 -26.65
C ALA A 247 0.33 4.52 -25.99
N GLU A 248 0.41 3.19 -26.10
CA GLU A 248 -0.54 2.24 -25.50
C GLU A 248 -0.64 2.42 -23.97
N LEU A 249 0.49 2.52 -23.27
CA LEU A 249 0.52 2.75 -21.82
C LEU A 249 -0.01 4.14 -21.45
N ARG A 250 0.32 5.18 -22.22
CA ARG A 250 -0.19 6.55 -21.99
C ARG A 250 -1.70 6.63 -22.15
N GLU A 251 -2.24 6.01 -23.20
CA GLU A 251 -3.69 5.92 -23.41
C GLU A 251 -4.37 5.18 -22.26
N ARG A 252 -3.79 4.06 -21.82
CA ARG A 252 -4.31 3.32 -20.67
C ARG A 252 -4.29 4.14 -19.38
N LEU A 253 -3.21 4.87 -19.11
CA LEU A 253 -3.12 5.77 -17.95
C LEU A 253 -4.21 6.85 -18.00
N ASN A 254 -4.47 7.43 -19.17
CA ASN A 254 -5.52 8.44 -19.36
C ASN A 254 -6.94 7.90 -19.17
N SER A 255 -7.13 6.57 -19.30
CA SER A 255 -8.43 5.93 -19.05
C SER A 255 -8.77 5.79 -17.56
N LEU A 256 -7.79 6.02 -16.66
CA LEU A 256 -8.01 5.97 -15.21
C LEU A 256 -8.67 7.27 -14.74
N ASP A 257 -9.97 7.21 -14.40
CA ASP A 257 -10.69 8.36 -13.86
C ASP A 257 -10.30 8.62 -12.40
N LEU A 258 -9.15 9.28 -12.21
CA LEU A 258 -8.66 9.67 -10.89
C LEU A 258 -9.58 10.67 -10.19
N ALA A 259 -10.30 11.51 -10.93
CA ALA A 259 -11.23 12.46 -10.34
C ALA A 259 -12.39 11.72 -9.66
N GLN A 260 -12.94 10.71 -10.33
CA GLN A 260 -13.95 9.83 -9.76
C GLN A 260 -13.38 9.00 -8.60
N ALA A 261 -12.17 8.46 -8.73
CA ALA A 261 -11.51 7.66 -7.69
C ALA A 261 -11.35 8.42 -6.37
N MET A 262 -11.08 9.73 -6.43
CA MET A 262 -10.88 10.59 -5.26
C MET A 262 -12.18 11.08 -4.61
N LYS A 263 -13.36 10.76 -5.17
CA LYS A 263 -14.64 11.10 -4.53
C LYS A 263 -14.74 10.47 -3.14
N ALA A 264 -15.35 11.23 -2.23
CA ALA A 264 -15.55 10.87 -0.83
C ALA A 264 -14.26 10.57 -0.02
N ASN A 265 -13.07 10.95 -0.51
CA ASN A 265 -11.82 10.71 0.20
C ASN A 265 -11.85 11.24 1.64
N LEU A 266 -12.24 12.51 1.83
CA LEU A 266 -12.31 13.11 3.17
C LEU A 266 -13.32 12.37 4.07
N SER A 267 -14.46 11.96 3.53
CA SER A 267 -15.46 11.20 4.29
C SER A 267 -14.93 9.84 4.76
N ASP A 268 -14.15 9.14 3.93
CA ASP A 268 -13.49 7.90 4.32
C ASP A 268 -12.42 8.15 5.39
N MET A 269 -11.63 9.23 5.24
CA MET A 269 -10.64 9.62 6.25
C MET A 269 -11.29 9.96 7.59
N ASP A 270 -12.41 10.69 7.59
CA ASP A 270 -13.18 11.01 8.79
C ASP A 270 -13.73 9.76 9.48
N LEU A 271 -14.22 8.79 8.70
CA LEU A 271 -14.70 7.50 9.23
C LEU A 271 -13.55 6.75 9.91
N VAL A 272 -12.43 6.56 9.21
CA VAL A 272 -11.26 5.87 9.74
C VAL A 272 -10.71 6.59 10.97
N ALA A 273 -10.56 7.92 10.92
CA ALA A 273 -10.07 8.72 12.03
C ALA A 273 -10.95 8.55 13.28
N ARG A 274 -12.28 8.66 13.15
CA ARG A 274 -13.21 8.50 14.27
C ARG A 274 -13.08 7.13 14.92
N GLU A 275 -13.04 6.05 14.15
CA GLU A 275 -12.92 4.69 14.70
C GLU A 275 -11.54 4.40 15.31
N LEU A 276 -10.47 5.05 14.83
CA LEU A 276 -9.14 4.93 15.44
C LEU A 276 -9.08 5.57 16.82
N VAL A 277 -9.75 6.71 17.00
CA VAL A 277 -9.66 7.52 18.23
C VAL A 277 -10.85 7.41 19.17
N LYS A 278 -11.85 6.58 18.84
CA LYS A 278 -12.81 6.05 19.84
C LYS A 278 -12.06 5.37 20.96
#